data_AF-A0A224ABT7-F1
#
_entry.id   AF-A0A224ABT7-F1
#
_cell.length_a   1.000
_cell.length_b   1.000
_cell.length_c   1.000
_cell.angle_alpha   90.00
_cell.angle_beta   90.00
_cell.angle_gamma   90.00
#
_symmetry.space_group_name_H-M   'P 1'
#
loop_
_entity.id
_entity.type
_entity.pdbx_description
1 polymer ?
#
loop_
_entity_poly.entity_id
_entity_poly.type
_entity_poly.pdbx_seq_one_letter_code
_entity_poly.pdbx_strand_id
1 'polypeptide(L)'
;GGGLFALLFLAECCAILFSSVTAAVWMFGSSNLVLAFFTMMFFNMFFLLVRGVYPRYRYDLLMLFCWTALLRFSLSLLLLKLLSYF
;
A
#
# COMPACT_ATOMS: atom_id res chain seq x y z
N GLY A 1 1.87 26.76 -19.47
CA GLY A 1 1.41 25.36 -19.44
C GLY A 1 1.97 24.64 -18.22
N GLY A 2 1.34 24.80 -17.05
CA GLY A 2 1.71 24.10 -15.80
C GLY A 2 0.56 23.28 -15.18
N GLY A 3 -0.65 23.33 -15.76
CA GLY A 3 -1.82 22.63 -15.21
C GLY A 3 -1.65 21.11 -15.15
N LEU A 4 -1.04 20.50 -16.17
CA LEU A 4 -0.75 19.07 -16.20
C LEU A 4 0.21 18.63 -15.09
N PHE A 5 1.16 19.48 -14.71
CA PHE A 5 2.09 19.21 -13.61
C PHE A 5 1.37 19.29 -12.25
N ALA A 6 0.51 20.29 -12.06
CA ALA A 6 -0.32 20.39 -10.86
C ALA A 6 -1.25 19.17 -10.70
N LEU A 7 -1.86 18.71 -11.79
CA LEU A 7 -2.71 17.51 -11.79
C LEU A 7 -1.92 16.23 -11.48
N LEU A 8 -0.65 16.14 -11.89
CA LEU A 8 0.19 14.97 -11.62
C LEU A 8 0.52 14.87 -10.12
N PHE A 9 0.85 15.99 -9.47
CA PHE A 9 1.04 16.05 -8.02
C PHE A 9 -0.26 15.77 -7.25
N LEU A 10 -1.37 16.33 -7.72
CA LEU A 10 -2.67 16.07 -7.12
C LEU A 10 -3.04 14.58 -7.21
N ALA A 11 -2.81 13.95 -8.38
CA ALA A 11 -3.09 12.54 -8.60
C ALA A 11 -2.24 11.62 -7.71
N GLU A 12 -0.97 11.94 -7.49
CA GLU A 12 -0.10 11.17 -6.59
C GLU A 12 -0.62 11.21 -5.14
N CYS A 13 -1.03 12.39 -4.66
CA CYS A 13 -1.64 12.55 -3.35
C CYS A 13 -2.98 11.79 -3.25
N CYS A 14 -3.82 11.84 -4.28
CA CYS A 14 -5.08 11.10 -4.33
C CYS A 14 -4.86 9.58 -4.32
N ALA A 15 -3.84 9.07 -5.02
CA ALA A 15 -3.51 7.64 -5.02
C ALA A 15 -3.06 7.15 -3.63
N ILE A 16 -2.28 7.96 -2.90
CA ILE A 16 -1.87 7.66 -1.52
C ILE A 16 -3.09 7.63 -0.59
N LEU A 17 -3.97 8.63 -0.68
CA LEU A 17 -5.21 8.64 0.11
C LEU A 17 -6.08 7.41 -0.18
N PHE A 18 -6.28 7.08 -1.46
CA PHE A 18 -7.10 5.92 -1.87
C PHE A 18 -6.54 4.58 -1.38
N SER A 19 -5.21 4.40 -1.44
CA SER A 19 -4.55 3.19 -0.91
C SER A 19 -4.67 3.06 0.61
N SER A 20 -4.61 4.18 1.36
CA SER A 20 -4.82 4.16 2.81
C SER A 20 -6.26 3.77 3.20
N VAL A 21 -7.25 4.25 2.43
CA VAL A 21 -8.67 3.95 2.64
C VAL A 21 -8.94 2.46 2.44
N THR A 22 -8.46 1.91 1.33
CA THR A 22 -8.65 0.50 0.99
C THR A 22 -7.97 -0.43 2.00
N ALA A 23 -6.77 -0.08 2.49
CA ALA A 23 -6.09 -0.82 3.54
C ALA A 23 -6.89 -0.83 4.86
N ALA A 24 -7.43 0.31 5.29
CA ALA A 24 -8.24 0.39 6.51
C ALA A 24 -9.52 -0.46 6.42
N VAL A 25 -10.18 -0.44 5.26
CA VAL A 25 -11.39 -1.25 5.01
C VAL A 25 -11.06 -2.75 5.02
N TRP A 26 -9.96 -3.16 4.38
CA TRP A 26 -9.57 -4.57 4.32
C TRP A 26 -9.12 -5.13 5.66
N MET A 27 -8.41 -4.34 6.48
CA MET A 27 -7.89 -4.80 7.76
C MET A 27 -8.94 -4.86 8.87
N PHE A 28 -9.80 -3.84 9.00
CA PHE A 28 -10.69 -3.73 10.16
C PHE A 28 -12.15 -4.12 9.87
N GLY A 29 -12.55 -4.21 8.60
CA GLY A 29 -13.92 -4.46 8.21
C GLY A 29 -14.88 -3.35 8.70
N SER A 30 -16.08 -3.31 8.12
CA SER A 30 -17.11 -2.28 8.39
C SER A 30 -17.77 -2.40 9.79
N SER A 31 -17.08 -2.95 10.79
CA SER A 31 -17.66 -3.14 12.13
C SER A 31 -17.58 -1.87 12.98
N ASN A 32 -16.52 -1.08 12.85
CA ASN A 32 -16.29 0.11 13.66
C ASN A 32 -15.74 1.27 12.82
N LEU A 33 -16.62 2.18 12.38
CA LEU A 33 -16.27 3.38 11.62
C LEU A 33 -15.25 4.27 12.35
N VAL A 34 -15.37 4.41 13.67
CA VAL A 34 -14.45 5.23 14.49
C VAL A 34 -13.03 4.66 14.47
N LEU A 35 -12.90 3.34 14.55
CA LEU A 35 -11.60 2.67 14.52
C LEU A 35 -10.98 2.72 13.11
N ALA A 36 -11.80 2.62 12.06
CA ALA A 36 -11.36 2.80 10.69
C ALA A 36 -10.79 4.21 10.42
N PHE A 37 -11.43 5.26 10.96
CA PHE A 37 -10.93 6.64 10.88
C PHE A 37 -9.58 6.82 11.58
N PHE A 38 -9.44 6.29 12.80
CA PHE A 38 -8.16 6.32 13.53
C PHE A 38 -7.06 5.58 12.77
N THR A 39 -7.40 4.41 12.20
CA THR A 39 -6.46 3.60 11.42
C THR A 39 -6.03 4.33 10.15
N MET A 40 -6.95 4.99 9.43
CA MET A 40 -6.60 5.81 8.26
C MET A 40 -5.66 6.97 8.61
N MET A 41 -5.92 7.69 9.70
CA MET A 41 -5.03 8.77 10.15
C MET A 41 -3.63 8.25 10.45
N PHE A 42 -3.54 7.11 11.14
CA PHE A 42 -2.25 6.49 11.44
C PHE A 42 -1.51 6.03 10.16
N PHE A 43 -2.22 5.40 9.22
CA PHE A 43 -1.64 4.98 7.94
C PHE A 43 -1.16 6.18 7.09
N ASN A 44 -1.91 7.28 7.05
CA ASN A 44 -1.49 8.48 6.33
C ASN A 44 -0.23 9.10 6.96
N MET A 45 -0.19 9.22 8.29
CA MET A 45 1.01 9.68 9.00
C MET A 45 2.21 8.78 8.69
N PHE A 46 2.03 7.46 8.74
CA PHE A 46 3.09 6.51 8.41
C PHE A 46 3.57 6.67 6.96
N PHE A 47 2.66 6.83 5.99
CA PHE A 47 3.02 7.02 4.59
C PHE A 47 3.80 8.32 4.34
N LEU A 48 3.40 9.43 4.97
CA LEU A 48 4.15 10.68 4.91
C LEU A 48 5.55 10.52 5.53
N LEU A 49 5.66 9.82 6.66
CA LEU A 49 6.94 9.55 7.31
C LEU A 49 7.85 8.68 6.44
N VAL A 50 7.34 7.60 5.83
CA VAL A 50 8.12 6.75 4.92
C VAL A 50 8.66 7.56 3.74
N ARG A 51 7.86 8.48 3.18
CA ARG A 51 8.30 9.39 2.11
C ARG A 51 9.38 10.38 2.56
N GLY A 52 9.34 10.83 3.82
CA GLY A 52 10.35 11.73 4.39
C GLY A 52 11.65 11.01 4.80
N VAL A 53 11.56 9.74 5.19
CA VAL A 53 12.69 8.96 5.72
C VAL A 53 13.43 8.17 4.64
N TYR A 54 12.75 7.72 3.58
CA TYR A 54 13.43 6.96 2.52
C TYR A 54 14.05 7.89 1.46
N PRO A 55 15.40 7.98 1.39
CA PRO A 55 16.05 8.57 0.23
C PRO A 55 15.76 7.69 -0.98
N ARG A 56 15.48 8.31 -2.14
CA ARG A 56 15.05 7.64 -3.39
C ARG A 56 15.91 6.40 -3.68
N TYR A 57 15.39 5.24 -3.32
CA TYR A 57 16.04 3.96 -3.57
C TYR A 57 15.79 3.58 -5.04
N ARG A 58 16.83 3.19 -5.78
CA ARG A 58 16.69 2.76 -7.18
C ARG A 58 15.70 1.60 -7.27
N TYR A 59 14.74 1.72 -8.19
CA TYR A 59 13.69 0.75 -8.45
C TYR A 59 14.21 -0.66 -8.74
N ASP A 60 15.45 -0.80 -9.22
CA ASP A 60 16.10 -2.08 -9.53
C ASP A 60 16.09 -3.06 -8.34
N LEU A 61 16.51 -2.60 -7.17
CA LEU A 61 16.64 -3.46 -5.99
C LEU A 61 15.26 -3.83 -5.41
N LEU A 62 14.29 -2.91 -5.47
CA LEU A 62 12.92 -3.17 -5.03
C LEU A 62 12.22 -4.18 -5.95
N MET A 63 12.43 -4.07 -7.26
CA MET A 63 11.88 -5.00 -8.24
C MET A 63 12.43 -6.41 -8.06
N LEU A 64 13.74 -6.54 -7.82
CA LEU A 64 14.38 -7.83 -7.60
C LEU A 64 13.90 -8.48 -6.30
N PHE A 65 13.70 -7.70 -5.23
CA PHE A 65 13.08 -8.18 -3.98
C PHE A 65 11.63 -8.63 -4.19
N CYS A 66 10.81 -7.86 -4.91
CA CYS A 66 9.44 -8.24 -5.24
C CYS A 66 9.40 -9.55 -6.04
N TRP A 67 10.28 -9.70 -7.04
CA TRP A 67 10.29 -10.88 -7.91
C TRP A 67 10.78 -12.13 -7.19
N THR A 68 11.78 -12.01 -6.32
CA THR A 68 12.35 -13.18 -5.64
C THR A 68 11.64 -13.51 -4.34
N ALA A 69 11.29 -12.55 -3.49
CA ALA A 69 10.69 -12.86 -2.20
C ALA A 69 9.15 -12.88 -2.29
N LEU A 70 8.58 -11.79 -2.81
CA LEU A 70 7.14 -11.53 -2.73
C LEU A 70 6.35 -12.44 -3.67
N LEU A 71 6.84 -12.64 -4.90
CA LEU A 71 6.19 -13.52 -5.87
C LEU A 71 6.24 -14.99 -5.43
N ARG A 72 7.40 -15.49 -5.00
CA ARG A 72 7.54 -16.89 -4.53
C ARG A 72 6.70 -17.15 -3.27
N PHE A 73 6.61 -16.19 -2.36
CA PHE A 73 5.81 -16.30 -1.14
C PHE A 73 4.30 -16.27 -1.42
N SER A 74 3.85 -15.42 -2.34
CA SER A 74 2.44 -15.39 -2.77
C SER A 74 2.00 -16.70 -3.40
N LEU A 75 2.85 -17.26 -4.29
CA LEU A 75 2.56 -18.53 -4.96
C LEU A 75 2.52 -19.71 -3.98
N SER A 76 3.43 -19.75 -3.00
CA SER A 76 3.47 -20.84 -2.00
C SER A 76 2.28 -20.80 -1.03
N LEU A 77 1.87 -19.61 -0.58
CA LEU A 77 0.66 -19.44 0.24
C LEU A 77 -0.61 -19.87 -0.49
N LEU A 78 -0.72 -19.52 -1.78
CA LEU A 78 -1.87 -19.91 -2.59
C LEU A 78 -1.96 -21.43 -2.75
N LEU A 79 -0.84 -22.08 -3.03
CA LEU A 79 -0.77 -23.55 -3.11
C LEU A 79 -1.10 -24.22 -1.77
N LEU A 80 -0.57 -23.72 -0.65
CA LEU A 80 -0.85 -24.28 0.67
C LEU A 80 -2.33 -24.14 1.05
N LYS A 81 -2.95 -23.00 0.74
CA LYS A 81 -4.38 -22.78 0.98
C LYS A 81 -5.26 -23.72 0.14
N LEU A 82 -4.88 -23.94 -1.12
CA LEU A 82 -5.56 -24.91 -2.00
C LEU A 82 -5.46 -26.33 -1.43
N LEU A 83 -4.27 -26.74 -0.96
CA LEU A 83 -4.04 -28.05 -0.37
C LEU A 83 -4.84 -28.25 0.92
N SER A 84 -4.87 -27.25 1.82
CA SER A 84 -5.64 -27.34 3.08
C SER A 84 -7.16 -27.42 2.89
N TYR A 85 -7.67 -27.06 1.70
CA TYR A 85 -9.09 -27.12 1.38
C TYR A 85 -9.52 -28.49 0.83
N PHE A 86 -8.57 -29.30 0.37
CA PHE A 86 -8.77 -30.68 -0.08
C PHE A 86 -8.63 -31.67 1.08
#